data_AF-A0A968L9Y2-F1
#
_entry.id   AF-A0A968L9Y2-F1
#
_cell.length_a   1.000
_cell.length_b   1.000
_cell.length_c   1.000
_cell.angle_alpha   90.00
_cell.angle_beta   90.00
_cell.angle_gamma   90.00
#
_symmetry.space_group_name_H-M   'P 1'
#
loop_
_entity.id
_entity.type
_entity.pdbx_description
1 polymer ?
#
loop_
_entity_poly.entity_id
_entity_poly.type
_entity_poly.pdbx_seq_one_letter_code
_entity_poly.pdbx_strand_id
1 'polypeptide(L)'
;MLPTISYAFCRTSERALKVKVLGCSGAELPGYNPPAFLIDGKVLLDAGTIGSSLRETLQWEIRDILITHAHLDHIKAIPFLADNIIIKNKHHSVTVFGTKSTLDDLRSHLLNDRLWPDFTRIAASVHPVLRLKNIREGAPFRVNGYSVTAYAVNHTVPAVGYVISDERGRTLLYTGDTGPTGKIWRSAGHVHAAIVEVSFPNAME
;
A
#
# COMPACT_ATOMS: atom_id res chain seq x y z
N MET A 1 -0.36 29.79 27.14
CA MET A 1 -0.99 28.80 28.04
C MET A 1 -2.14 28.19 27.26
N LEU A 2 -1.91 27.05 26.60
CA LEU A 2 -2.91 26.40 25.73
C LEU A 2 -3.72 25.40 26.56
N PRO A 3 -5.05 25.31 26.39
CA PRO A 3 -5.89 24.46 27.22
C PRO A 3 -5.74 22.99 26.84
N THR A 4 -5.48 22.16 27.85
CA THR A 4 -5.50 20.70 27.78
C THR A 4 -6.96 20.24 27.78
N ILE A 5 -7.43 19.65 26.68
CA ILE A 5 -8.72 18.94 26.65
C ILE A 5 -8.46 17.48 27.05
N SER A 6 -8.94 17.09 28.22
CA SER A 6 -8.97 15.70 28.68
C SER A 6 -10.19 14.99 28.08
N TYR A 7 -9.97 13.92 27.32
CA TYR A 7 -11.05 13.00 26.92
C TYR A 7 -11.07 11.79 27.87
N ALA A 8 -12.26 11.51 28.41
CA ALA A 8 -12.53 10.33 29.22
C ALA A 8 -12.52 9.07 28.34
N PHE A 9 -11.74 8.05 28.73
CA PHE A 9 -11.72 6.75 28.08
C PHE A 9 -12.91 5.92 28.55
N CYS A 10 -13.93 5.77 27.69
CA CYS A 10 -14.79 4.59 27.74
C CYS A 10 -14.02 3.45 27.06
N ARG A 11 -13.57 2.46 27.84
CA ARG A 11 -12.91 1.25 27.32
C ARG A 11 -13.96 0.36 26.66
N THR A 12 -14.17 0.50 25.35
CA THR A 12 -14.60 -0.64 24.52
C THR A 12 -13.35 -1.36 24.03
N SER A 13 -13.26 -2.65 24.32
CA SER A 13 -12.14 -3.52 23.93
C SER A 13 -12.23 -3.92 22.44
N GLU A 14 -12.32 -2.95 21.54
CA GLU A 14 -12.57 -3.19 20.13
C GLU A 14 -11.46 -2.56 19.26
N ARG A 15 -10.61 -3.39 18.64
CA ARG A 15 -9.65 -2.87 17.66
C ARG A 15 -10.39 -2.48 16.38
N ALA A 16 -10.56 -1.18 16.18
CA ALA A 16 -10.94 -0.60 14.90
C ALA A 16 -9.78 -0.74 13.89
N LEU A 17 -10.11 -0.99 12.61
CA LEU A 17 -9.16 -0.90 11.51
C LEU A 17 -8.54 0.50 11.52
N LYS A 18 -7.21 0.59 11.55
CA LYS A 18 -6.49 1.86 11.67
C LYS A 18 -5.63 2.09 10.44
N VAL A 19 -5.91 3.17 9.72
CA VAL A 19 -5.10 3.62 8.59
C VAL A 19 -4.19 4.76 9.06
N LYS A 20 -2.89 4.62 8.87
CA LYS A 20 -1.91 5.70 9.01
C LYS A 20 -1.48 6.19 7.63
N VAL A 21 -1.67 7.47 7.35
CA VAL A 21 -1.16 8.11 6.13
C VAL A 21 0.36 8.31 6.30
N LEU A 22 1.15 7.73 5.40
CA LEU A 22 2.60 7.97 5.34
C LEU A 22 2.92 9.04 4.27
N GLY A 23 2.16 9.05 3.19
CA GLY A 23 2.17 10.06 2.14
C GLY A 23 0.90 9.98 1.30
N CYS A 24 0.53 11.11 0.69
CA CYS A 24 -0.71 11.28 -0.07
C CYS A 24 -0.60 12.42 -1.10
N SER A 25 0.59 12.68 -1.61
CA SER A 25 0.86 13.75 -2.58
C SER A 25 1.47 13.17 -3.84
N GLY A 26 1.01 13.57 -5.03
CA GLY A 26 1.68 13.18 -6.28
C GLY A 26 3.08 13.81 -6.45
N ALA A 27 3.37 14.87 -5.69
CA ALA A 27 4.69 15.50 -5.63
C ALA A 27 5.51 15.00 -4.43
N GLU A 28 6.84 15.02 -4.59
CA GLU A 28 7.80 14.79 -3.49
C GLU A 28 8.52 16.09 -3.14
N LEU A 29 8.11 16.71 -2.02
CA LEU A 29 8.67 17.96 -1.48
C LEU A 29 8.79 17.84 0.05
N PRO A 30 9.52 18.72 0.75
CA PRO A 30 9.51 18.76 2.21
C PRO A 30 8.08 18.83 2.77
N GLY A 31 7.64 17.78 3.47
CA GLY A 31 6.29 17.65 4.02
C GLY A 31 5.24 17.06 3.07
N TYR A 32 5.56 16.86 1.79
CA TYR A 32 4.69 16.25 0.78
C TYR A 32 5.34 14.96 0.29
N ASN A 33 4.82 13.83 0.76
CA ASN A 33 5.37 12.53 0.41
C ASN A 33 4.45 11.78 -0.57
N PRO A 34 5.03 11.00 -1.49
CA PRO A 34 4.31 10.12 -2.41
C PRO A 34 3.37 9.12 -1.73
N PRO A 35 2.35 8.60 -2.45
CA PRO A 35 1.31 7.76 -1.86
C PRO A 35 1.85 6.53 -1.10
N ALA A 36 1.46 6.42 0.17
CA ALA A 36 1.59 5.21 0.97
C ALA A 36 0.68 5.27 2.20
N PHE A 37 -0.12 4.23 2.41
CA PHE A 37 -1.05 4.14 3.52
C PHE A 37 -0.87 2.83 4.27
N LEU A 38 -0.67 2.89 5.60
CA LEU A 38 -0.35 1.74 6.42
C LEU A 38 -1.55 1.31 7.26
N ILE A 39 -2.09 0.13 6.96
CA ILE A 39 -3.20 -0.50 7.69
C ILE A 39 -2.64 -1.35 8.82
N ASP A 40 -3.07 -1.06 10.05
CA ASP A 40 -2.75 -1.79 11.28
C ASP A 40 -1.26 -2.08 11.49
N GLY A 41 -0.40 -1.22 10.94
CA GLY A 41 1.06 -1.33 11.03
C GLY A 41 1.68 -2.43 10.16
N LYS A 42 0.90 -3.15 9.34
CA LYS A 42 1.35 -4.37 8.67
C LYS A 42 1.13 -4.41 7.16
N VAL A 43 0.07 -3.79 6.65
CA VAL A 43 -0.29 -3.83 5.22
C VAL A 43 -0.17 -2.44 4.64
N LEU A 44 0.68 -2.27 3.64
CA LEU A 44 0.79 -1.05 2.87
C LEU A 44 -0.16 -1.06 1.67
N LEU A 45 -0.79 0.08 1.42
CA LEU A 45 -1.39 0.43 0.14
C LEU A 45 -0.43 1.38 -0.56
N ASP A 46 0.15 0.91 -1.66
CA ASP A 46 1.31 1.51 -2.32
C ASP A 46 2.51 1.75 -1.39
N ALA A 47 3.64 2.06 -1.99
CA ALA A 47 4.93 2.22 -1.34
C ALA A 47 5.73 3.33 -2.04
N GLY A 48 5.10 4.48 -2.23
CA GLY A 48 5.75 5.70 -2.67
C GLY A 48 6.72 6.27 -1.64
N THR A 49 6.29 6.26 -0.37
CA THR A 49 7.11 6.63 0.77
C THR A 49 7.02 5.61 1.89
N ILE A 50 8.15 5.36 2.57
CA ILE A 50 8.20 4.55 3.79
C ILE A 50 9.23 5.15 4.75
N GLY A 51 10.50 5.16 4.34
CA GLY A 51 11.63 5.51 5.22
C GLY A 51 11.63 6.94 5.74
N SER A 52 11.10 7.90 4.97
CA SER A 52 10.98 9.30 5.43
C SER A 52 9.82 9.51 6.41
N SER A 53 8.85 8.60 6.47
CA SER A 53 7.63 8.72 7.27
C SER A 53 7.54 7.72 8.42
N LEU A 54 8.47 6.77 8.50
CA LEU A 54 8.40 5.65 9.44
C LEU A 54 9.79 5.26 9.97
N ARG A 55 9.93 5.19 11.30
CA ARG A 55 11.13 4.64 11.95
C ARG A 55 11.35 3.18 11.56
N GLU A 56 12.61 2.75 11.52
CA GLU A 56 13.06 1.41 11.12
C GLU A 56 12.33 0.28 11.85
N THR A 57 12.17 0.41 13.16
CA THR A 57 11.47 -0.56 14.01
C THR A 57 10.00 -0.77 13.65
N LEU A 58 9.34 0.21 13.02
CA LEU A 58 7.99 0.03 12.48
C LEU A 58 8.00 -0.47 11.04
N GLN A 59 9.03 -0.14 10.25
CA GLN A 59 9.21 -0.70 8.91
C GLN A 59 9.33 -2.23 8.95
N TRP A 60 9.99 -2.77 9.97
CA TRP A 60 10.15 -4.22 10.16
C TRP A 60 8.87 -4.97 10.53
N GLU A 61 7.79 -4.26 10.89
CA GLU A 61 6.49 -4.88 11.15
C GLU A 61 5.65 -5.07 9.87
N ILE A 62 6.00 -4.38 8.79
CA ILE A 62 5.31 -4.46 7.49
C ILE A 62 5.46 -5.87 6.94
N ARG A 63 4.34 -6.48 6.54
CA ARG A 63 4.28 -7.85 6.02
C ARG A 63 3.86 -7.90 4.55
N ASP A 64 3.02 -6.97 4.14
CA ASP A 64 2.35 -7.03 2.85
C ASP A 64 2.28 -5.64 2.22
N ILE A 65 2.40 -5.56 0.89
CA ILE A 65 2.23 -4.34 0.10
C ILE A 65 1.24 -4.66 -1.01
N LEU A 66 0.17 -3.88 -1.12
CA LEU A 66 -0.79 -3.91 -2.23
C LEU A 66 -0.46 -2.75 -3.17
N ILE A 67 0.06 -3.04 -4.37
CA ILE A 67 0.42 -2.02 -5.36
C ILE A 67 -0.74 -1.79 -6.32
N THR A 68 -1.13 -0.54 -6.52
CA THR A 68 -2.17 -0.14 -7.47
C THR A 68 -1.65 -0.19 -8.91
N HIS A 69 -0.47 0.38 -9.17
CA HIS A 69 0.17 0.43 -10.48
C HIS A 69 1.68 0.70 -10.38
N ALA A 70 2.38 0.68 -11.52
CA ALA A 70 3.85 0.68 -11.56
C ALA A 70 4.51 2.07 -11.62
N HIS A 71 3.76 3.17 -11.50
CA HIS A 71 4.40 4.48 -11.45
C HIS A 71 5.34 4.60 -10.26
N LEU A 72 6.44 5.32 -10.48
CA LEU A 72 7.58 5.32 -9.56
C LEU A 72 7.21 5.86 -8.18
N ASP A 73 6.37 6.89 -8.13
CA ASP A 73 5.85 7.49 -6.91
C ASP A 73 4.90 6.55 -6.13
N HIS A 74 4.55 5.38 -6.66
CA HIS A 74 3.82 4.32 -5.93
C HIS A 74 4.69 3.14 -5.52
N ILE A 75 5.89 2.97 -6.09
CA ILE A 75 6.72 1.76 -5.87
C ILE A 75 8.15 2.03 -5.40
N LYS A 76 8.62 3.28 -5.46
CA LYS A 76 10.04 3.60 -5.24
C LYS A 76 10.57 3.26 -3.86
N ALA A 77 9.73 3.18 -2.82
CA ALA A 77 10.19 2.86 -1.47
C ALA A 77 10.36 1.35 -1.22
N ILE A 78 9.84 0.48 -2.10
CA ILE A 78 9.93 -0.98 -1.95
C ILE A 78 11.38 -1.48 -1.86
N PRO A 79 12.30 -1.07 -2.76
CA PRO A 79 13.67 -1.59 -2.73
C PRO A 79 14.44 -1.12 -1.49
N PHE A 80 14.18 0.09 -1.00
CA PHE A 80 14.76 0.62 0.24
C PHE A 80 14.20 -0.06 1.49
N LEU A 81 12.91 -0.41 1.51
CA LEU A 81 12.33 -1.21 2.58
C LEU A 81 13.03 -2.58 2.67
N ALA A 82 13.26 -3.23 1.53
CA ALA A 82 13.93 -4.52 1.48
C ALA A 82 15.37 -4.43 2.04
N ASP A 83 16.10 -3.39 1.66
CA ASP A 83 17.46 -3.12 2.17
C ASP A 83 17.46 -2.88 3.70
N ASN A 84 16.51 -2.10 4.21
CA ASN A 84 16.38 -1.85 5.65
C ASN A 84 16.02 -3.12 6.44
N ILE A 85 15.30 -4.07 5.84
CA ILE A 85 14.90 -5.33 6.48
C ILE A 85 16.08 -6.30 6.54
N ILE A 86 16.82 -6.49 5.44
CA ILE A 86 17.88 -7.51 5.35
C ILE A 86 18.99 -7.32 6.38
N ILE A 87 19.27 -6.08 6.77
CA ILE A 87 20.34 -5.74 7.71
C ILE A 87 20.06 -6.26 9.13
N LYS A 88 18.79 -6.28 9.57
CA LYS A 88 18.44 -6.55 10.99
C LYS A 88 17.48 -7.70 11.22
N ASN A 89 16.62 -8.06 10.26
CA ASN A 89 15.58 -9.08 10.46
C ASN A 89 15.63 -10.16 9.37
N LYS A 90 16.64 -11.03 9.46
CA LYS A 90 17.00 -11.99 8.40
C LYS A 90 15.97 -13.10 8.12
N HIS A 91 14.94 -13.24 8.95
CA HIS A 91 13.85 -14.20 8.76
C HIS A 91 12.54 -13.55 8.31
N HIS A 92 12.57 -12.24 8.06
CA HIS A 92 11.41 -11.48 7.66
C HIS A 92 11.37 -11.31 6.15
N SER A 93 10.17 -11.48 5.60
CA SER A 93 9.90 -11.26 4.19
C SER A 93 8.63 -10.44 4.05
N VAL A 94 8.61 -9.60 3.03
CA VAL A 94 7.45 -8.80 2.63
C VAL A 94 6.85 -9.38 1.36
N THR A 95 5.53 -9.58 1.36
CA THR A 95 4.81 -10.02 0.16
C THR A 95 4.30 -8.79 -0.59
N VAL A 96 4.70 -8.63 -1.84
CA VAL A 96 4.26 -7.58 -2.74
C VAL A 96 3.19 -8.16 -3.66
N PHE A 97 1.98 -7.65 -3.53
CA PHE A 97 0.83 -8.00 -4.35
C PHE A 97 0.64 -6.93 -5.43
N GLY A 98 0.37 -7.39 -6.64
CA GLY A 98 0.07 -6.51 -7.76
C GLY A 98 -0.42 -7.34 -8.94
N THR A 99 -0.96 -6.66 -9.95
CA THR A 99 -1.30 -7.34 -11.21
C THR A 99 -0.04 -7.85 -11.89
N LYS A 100 -0.19 -8.78 -12.85
CA LYS A 100 0.94 -9.31 -13.59
C LYS A 100 1.75 -8.19 -14.25
N SER A 101 1.08 -7.24 -14.91
CA SER A 101 1.75 -6.09 -15.55
C SER A 101 2.57 -5.30 -14.54
N THR A 102 1.96 -4.93 -13.41
CA THR A 102 2.63 -4.15 -12.36
C THR A 102 3.86 -4.87 -11.79
N LEU A 103 3.75 -6.17 -11.54
CA LEU A 103 4.85 -6.95 -10.98
C LEU A 103 5.97 -7.22 -12.01
N ASP A 104 5.62 -7.36 -13.29
CA ASP A 104 6.60 -7.49 -14.37
C ASP A 104 7.41 -6.19 -14.52
N ASP A 105 6.75 -5.02 -14.46
CA ASP A 105 7.42 -3.72 -14.51
C ASP A 105 8.34 -3.50 -13.30
N LEU A 106 7.84 -3.77 -12.08
CA LEU A 106 8.64 -3.70 -10.86
C LEU A 106 9.91 -4.56 -10.98
N ARG A 107 9.76 -5.80 -11.45
CA ARG A 107 10.88 -6.74 -11.60
C ARG A 107 11.85 -6.30 -12.68
N SER A 108 11.34 -5.88 -13.84
CA SER A 108 12.18 -5.56 -15.00
C SER A 108 12.96 -4.26 -14.82
N HIS A 109 12.40 -3.30 -14.07
CA HIS A 109 12.95 -1.95 -13.98
C HIS A 109 13.58 -1.60 -12.64
N LEU A 110 13.08 -2.12 -11.52
CA LEU A 110 13.63 -1.82 -10.18
C LEU A 110 14.39 -3.00 -9.57
N LEU A 111 13.88 -4.23 -9.68
CA LEU A 111 14.46 -5.42 -9.02
C LEU A 111 15.24 -6.30 -10.02
N ASN A 112 16.29 -5.74 -10.63
CA ASN A 112 16.95 -6.33 -11.80
C ASN A 112 18.49 -6.45 -11.69
N ASP A 113 19.08 -6.23 -10.52
CA ASP A 113 20.53 -6.18 -10.28
C ASP A 113 21.30 -5.07 -11.05
N ARG A 114 20.60 -4.21 -11.80
CA ARG A 114 21.20 -3.12 -12.60
C ARG A 114 20.94 -1.76 -11.97
N LEU A 115 19.69 -1.46 -11.65
CA LEU A 115 19.32 -0.24 -10.95
C LEU A 115 19.39 -0.45 -9.43
N TRP A 116 18.84 -1.57 -8.97
CA TRP A 116 18.87 -1.97 -7.57
C TRP A 116 18.99 -3.50 -7.46
N PRO A 117 19.55 -4.04 -6.36
CA PRO A 117 19.61 -5.48 -6.15
C PRO A 117 18.24 -6.16 -6.24
N ASP A 118 18.19 -7.35 -6.85
CA ASP A 118 16.97 -8.14 -6.92
C ASP A 118 16.69 -8.85 -5.58
N PHE A 119 15.96 -8.16 -4.70
CA PHE A 119 15.53 -8.69 -3.40
C PHE A 119 14.51 -9.83 -3.48
N THR A 120 14.05 -10.21 -4.68
CA THR A 120 13.28 -11.45 -4.88
C THR A 120 14.17 -12.68 -4.99
N ARG A 121 15.47 -12.48 -5.23
CA ARG A 121 16.51 -13.52 -5.30
C ARG A 121 17.44 -13.49 -4.09
N ILE A 122 17.59 -12.32 -3.46
CA ILE A 122 18.39 -12.18 -2.25
C ILE A 122 17.59 -12.69 -1.05
N ALA A 123 18.11 -13.75 -0.44
CA ALA A 123 17.60 -14.29 0.81
C ALA A 123 18.46 -13.80 1.98
N ALA A 124 17.79 -13.34 3.03
CA ALA A 124 18.47 -13.02 4.29
C ALA A 124 18.69 -14.29 5.14
N SER A 125 17.92 -15.36 4.88
CA SER A 125 18.08 -16.70 5.42
C SER A 125 17.59 -17.78 4.44
N VAL A 126 16.38 -18.32 4.64
CA VAL A 126 15.78 -19.42 3.86
C VAL A 126 14.85 -18.90 2.76
N HIS A 127 14.32 -17.69 2.92
CA HIS A 127 13.35 -17.08 2.01
C HIS A 127 13.86 -15.74 1.48
N PRO A 128 13.45 -15.35 0.25
CA PRO A 128 13.78 -14.03 -0.27
C PRO A 128 13.16 -12.92 0.59
N VAL A 129 13.80 -11.77 0.62
CA VAL A 129 13.31 -10.60 1.38
C VAL A 129 11.99 -10.12 0.80
N LEU A 130 11.85 -10.11 -0.53
CA LEU A 130 10.60 -9.80 -1.22
C LEU A 130 10.02 -11.04 -1.88
N ARG A 131 8.70 -11.23 -1.75
CA ARG A 131 7.94 -12.20 -2.53
C ARG A 131 6.93 -11.48 -3.40
N LEU A 132 6.98 -11.70 -4.71
CA LEU A 132 5.98 -11.15 -5.62
C LEU A 132 4.80 -12.14 -5.74
N LYS A 133 3.58 -11.64 -5.53
CA LYS A 133 2.36 -12.45 -5.63
C LYS A 133 1.37 -11.80 -6.58
N ASN A 134 1.23 -12.41 -7.75
CA ASN A 134 0.27 -11.98 -8.76
C ASN A 134 -1.17 -12.09 -8.23
N ILE A 135 -1.96 -11.05 -8.47
CA ILE A 135 -3.40 -11.03 -8.19
C ILE A 135 -4.20 -11.03 -9.48
N ARG A 136 -5.45 -11.47 -9.39
CA ARG A 136 -6.41 -11.40 -10.50
C ARG A 136 -7.49 -10.40 -10.15
N GLU A 137 -7.83 -9.54 -11.09
CA GLU A 137 -8.93 -8.60 -10.93
C GLU A 137 -10.26 -9.33 -10.69
N GLY A 138 -11.12 -8.76 -9.84
CA GLY A 138 -12.42 -9.30 -9.46
C GLY A 138 -12.37 -10.58 -8.61
N ALA A 139 -11.20 -11.19 -8.41
CA ALA A 139 -11.04 -12.38 -7.59
C ALA A 139 -10.61 -11.99 -6.17
N PRO A 140 -11.35 -12.38 -5.12
CA PRO A 140 -10.97 -12.09 -3.74
C PRO A 140 -9.74 -12.90 -3.32
N PHE A 141 -8.89 -12.31 -2.50
CA PHE A 141 -7.73 -12.95 -1.88
C PHE A 141 -7.53 -12.47 -0.44
N ARG A 142 -6.72 -13.19 0.34
CA ARG A 142 -6.47 -12.90 1.76
C ARG A 142 -5.11 -12.23 1.95
N VAL A 143 -5.09 -11.15 2.73
CA VAL A 143 -3.88 -10.43 3.15
C VAL A 143 -4.03 -10.07 4.62
N ASN A 144 -3.14 -10.57 5.48
CA ASN A 144 -3.08 -10.22 6.91
C ASN A 144 -4.43 -10.22 7.66
N GLY A 145 -5.35 -11.14 7.32
CA GLY A 145 -6.68 -11.23 7.93
C GLY A 145 -7.78 -10.45 7.20
N TYR A 146 -7.45 -9.62 6.22
CA TYR A 146 -8.40 -8.93 5.35
C TYR A 146 -8.78 -9.76 4.12
N SER A 147 -10.02 -9.60 3.67
CA SER A 147 -10.46 -9.98 2.33
C SER A 147 -10.22 -8.80 1.40
N VAL A 148 -9.45 -9.00 0.33
CA VAL A 148 -9.06 -7.95 -0.61
C VAL A 148 -9.52 -8.35 -2.01
N THR A 149 -10.10 -7.41 -2.76
CA THR A 149 -10.39 -7.60 -4.18
C THR A 149 -9.90 -6.39 -4.97
N ALA A 150 -9.20 -6.64 -6.07
CA ALA A 150 -8.71 -5.61 -6.97
C ALA A 150 -9.67 -5.41 -8.14
N TYR A 151 -9.88 -4.17 -8.56
CA TYR A 151 -10.69 -3.83 -9.73
C TYR A 151 -9.93 -2.86 -10.62
N ALA A 152 -9.88 -3.13 -11.93
CA ALA A 152 -9.34 -2.18 -12.90
C ALA A 152 -9.99 -0.79 -12.77
N VAL A 153 -9.15 0.22 -12.87
CA VAL A 153 -9.51 1.64 -12.86
C VAL A 153 -8.96 2.34 -14.10
N ASN A 154 -9.34 3.59 -14.32
CA ASN A 154 -9.04 4.31 -15.57
C ASN A 154 -7.75 5.11 -15.42
N HIS A 155 -6.62 4.53 -15.78
CA HIS A 155 -5.31 5.20 -15.71
C HIS A 155 -4.50 4.99 -17.00
N THR A 156 -3.43 5.76 -17.15
CA THR A 156 -2.55 5.73 -18.34
C THR A 156 -1.76 4.43 -18.51
N VAL A 157 -1.55 3.70 -17.41
CA VAL A 157 -0.96 2.36 -17.36
C VAL A 157 -1.94 1.39 -16.71
N PRO A 158 -1.77 0.05 -16.86
CA PRO A 158 -2.59 -0.91 -16.13
C PRO A 158 -2.57 -0.63 -14.62
N ALA A 159 -3.75 -0.33 -14.08
CA ALA A 159 -3.93 0.09 -12.70
C ALA A 159 -5.18 -0.54 -12.08
N VAL A 160 -5.12 -0.75 -10.77
CA VAL A 160 -6.25 -1.26 -9.99
C VAL A 160 -6.47 -0.44 -8.73
N GLY A 161 -7.73 -0.33 -8.32
CA GLY A 161 -8.11 0.03 -6.95
C GLY A 161 -8.47 -1.22 -6.14
N TYR A 162 -8.47 -1.08 -4.82
CA TYR A 162 -8.68 -2.15 -3.86
C TYR A 162 -9.94 -1.93 -3.01
N VAL A 163 -10.74 -2.97 -2.88
CA VAL A 163 -11.78 -3.10 -1.86
C VAL A 163 -11.27 -4.04 -0.77
N ILE A 164 -11.18 -3.56 0.46
CA ILE A 164 -10.55 -4.25 1.59
C ILE A 164 -11.57 -4.36 2.71
N SER A 165 -11.93 -5.58 3.09
CA SER A 165 -12.88 -5.85 4.16
C SER A 165 -12.24 -6.66 5.28
N ASP A 166 -12.53 -6.28 6.52
CA ASP A 166 -12.18 -7.11 7.67
C ASP A 166 -13.19 -8.25 7.90
N GLU A 167 -12.92 -9.10 8.89
CA GLU A 167 -13.77 -10.24 9.26
C GLU A 167 -15.18 -9.84 9.73
N ARG A 168 -15.38 -8.57 10.11
CA ARG A 168 -16.67 -8.03 10.57
C ARG A 168 -17.45 -7.35 9.43
N GLY A 169 -16.89 -7.31 8.23
CA GLY A 169 -17.50 -6.67 7.06
C GLY A 169 -17.30 -5.16 7.00
N ARG A 170 -16.39 -4.56 7.79
CA ARG A 170 -16.02 -3.15 7.63
C ARG A 170 -15.14 -3.01 6.40
N THR A 171 -15.49 -2.10 5.51
CA THR A 171 -14.90 -1.98 4.17
C THR A 171 -14.20 -0.65 3.98
N LEU A 172 -12.92 -0.72 3.59
CA LEU A 172 -12.10 0.37 3.09
C LEU A 172 -12.00 0.27 1.56
N LEU A 173 -12.30 1.36 0.87
CA LEU A 173 -12.04 1.51 -0.56
C LEU A 173 -10.77 2.33 -0.77
N TYR A 174 -9.87 1.88 -1.63
CA TYR A 174 -8.75 2.67 -2.11
C TYR A 174 -8.74 2.66 -3.63
N THR A 175 -8.84 3.82 -4.27
CA THR A 175 -8.95 3.88 -5.74
C THR A 175 -7.61 3.72 -6.44
N GLY A 176 -6.51 4.08 -5.78
CA GLY A 176 -5.28 4.46 -6.49
C GLY A 176 -5.53 5.66 -7.40
N ASP A 177 -4.60 5.89 -8.32
CA ASP A 177 -4.75 6.87 -9.38
C ASP A 177 -5.78 6.40 -10.40
N THR A 178 -6.70 7.28 -10.75
CA THR A 178 -7.75 6.99 -11.73
C THR A 178 -8.46 8.27 -12.17
N GLY A 179 -8.75 8.36 -13.47
CA GLY A 179 -9.85 9.17 -13.97
C GLY A 179 -11.22 8.64 -13.51
N PRO A 180 -12.33 9.20 -14.03
CA PRO A 180 -13.67 8.79 -13.65
C PRO A 180 -13.90 7.28 -13.84
N THR A 181 -14.30 6.58 -12.78
CA THR A 181 -14.58 5.13 -12.82
C THR A 181 -15.85 4.81 -12.05
N GLY A 182 -16.66 3.86 -12.54
CA GLY A 182 -17.88 3.41 -11.87
C GLY A 182 -17.86 1.97 -11.39
N LYS A 183 -16.97 1.13 -11.96
CA LYS A 183 -16.96 -0.32 -11.70
C LYS A 183 -16.61 -0.62 -10.25
N ILE A 184 -15.53 -0.01 -9.75
CA ILE A 184 -15.06 -0.24 -8.38
C ILE A 184 -16.08 0.20 -7.34
N TRP A 185 -16.77 1.32 -7.54
CA TRP A 185 -17.82 1.81 -6.64
C TRP A 185 -19.01 0.86 -6.57
N ARG A 186 -19.50 0.38 -7.73
CA ARG A 186 -20.58 -0.61 -7.76
C ARG A 186 -20.18 -1.92 -7.09
N SER A 187 -18.93 -2.35 -7.27
CA SER A 187 -18.41 -3.57 -6.67
C SER A 187 -18.11 -3.45 -5.18
N ALA A 188 -17.75 -2.26 -4.68
CA ALA A 188 -17.47 -2.04 -3.26
C ALA A 188 -18.74 -2.08 -2.40
N GLY A 189 -19.90 -1.73 -2.98
CA GLY A 189 -21.16 -1.70 -2.24
C GLY A 189 -21.12 -0.67 -1.11
N HIS A 190 -21.44 -1.10 0.11
CA HIS A 190 -21.37 -0.23 1.28
C HIS A 190 -19.93 -0.08 1.79
N VAL A 191 -19.42 1.15 1.78
CA VAL A 191 -18.06 1.50 2.18
C VAL A 191 -18.09 2.29 3.48
N HIS A 192 -17.21 1.94 4.43
CA HIS A 192 -17.09 2.63 5.71
C HIS A 192 -16.06 3.76 5.67
N ALA A 193 -15.03 3.61 4.82
CA ALA A 193 -14.03 4.65 4.56
C ALA A 193 -13.52 4.53 3.13
N ALA A 194 -13.19 5.66 2.50
CA ALA A 194 -12.61 5.69 1.16
C ALA A 194 -11.37 6.59 1.12
N ILE A 195 -10.34 6.13 0.41
CA ILE A 195 -9.16 6.90 0.01
C ILE A 195 -9.26 7.03 -1.50
N VAL A 196 -9.44 8.27 -1.97
CA VAL A 196 -9.78 8.57 -3.37
C VAL A 196 -8.78 9.58 -3.92
N GLU A 197 -8.33 9.35 -5.15
CA GLU A 197 -7.56 10.34 -5.90
C GLU A 197 -8.37 11.63 -6.09
N VAL A 198 -7.72 12.78 -5.84
CA VAL A 198 -8.24 14.14 -6.07
C VAL A 198 -7.14 15.04 -6.64
N SER A 199 -6.46 14.57 -7.69
CA SER A 199 -5.24 15.18 -8.21
C SER A 199 -5.46 16.56 -8.84
N PHE A 200 -6.64 16.83 -9.41
CA PHE A 200 -6.98 18.10 -10.03
C PHE A 200 -8.27 18.69 -9.47
N PRO A 201 -8.37 20.04 -9.35
CA PRO A 201 -9.62 20.70 -9.00
C PRO A 201 -10.64 20.60 -10.14
N ASN A 202 -11.92 20.68 -9.82
CA ASN A 202 -13.03 20.63 -10.80
C ASN A 202 -12.90 21.65 -11.95
N ALA A 203 -12.15 22.75 -11.76
CA ALA A 203 -11.91 23.75 -12.79
C ALA A 203 -10.99 23.27 -13.93
N MET A 204 -10.38 22.09 -13.80
CA MET A 204 -9.46 21.49 -14.78
C MET A 204 -10.04 20.23 -15.47
N GLU A 205 -11.33 19.94 -15.27
CA GLU A 205 -12.04 18.89 -16.03
C GLU A 205 -12.36 19.30 -17.48
#